data_AF-A0A937VR76-F1
#
_entry.id   AF-A0A937VR76-F1
#
_cell.length_a   1.000
_cell.length_b   1.000
_cell.length_c   1.000
_cell.angle_alpha   90.00
_cell.angle_beta   90.00
_cell.angle_gamma   90.00
#
_symmetry.space_group_name_H-M   'P 1'
#
loop_
_entity.id
_entity.type
_entity.pdbx_description
1 polymer ?
#
loop_
_entity_poly.entity_id
_entity_poly.type
_entity_poly.pdbx_seq_one_letter_code
_entity_poly.pdbx_strand_id
1 'polypeptide(L)'
;IQAYRSIAAKTPYPLHLGITEAGLPMTGAVRSAVGIGILLYEGIGDTIRVSLSANPCEEINTAFEILKCLNLRQYGPTLVSCPGCGRSEIDIIGLAESVEQEMRGIQKTIKVAVMGCVVNGPGEAKDADVGIACGKGKAALFRKGNVVGTIAGEANFLSALMTEVERL
;
A
#
# COMPACT_ATOMS: atom_id res chain seq x y z
N ILE A 1 5.78 -24.25 3.33
CA ILE A 1 5.08 -23.99 4.62
C ILE A 1 5.35 -25.09 5.65
N GLN A 2 4.87 -26.33 5.46
CA GLN A 2 5.02 -27.40 6.48
C GLN A 2 6.49 -27.65 6.92
N ALA A 3 7.43 -27.62 5.97
CA ALA A 3 8.86 -27.73 6.28
C ALA A 3 9.35 -26.62 7.24
N TYR A 4 8.94 -25.36 7.00
CA TYR A 4 9.30 -24.22 7.85
C TYR A 4 8.66 -24.31 9.24
N ARG A 5 7.41 -24.74 9.35
CA ARG A 5 6.77 -25.02 10.66
C ARG A 5 7.52 -26.11 11.42
N SER A 6 7.90 -27.19 10.73
CA SER A 6 8.65 -28.30 11.35
C SER A 6 10.03 -27.85 11.83
N ILE A 7 10.78 -27.06 11.06
CA ILE A 7 12.13 -26.64 11.47
C ILE A 7 12.07 -25.59 12.59
N ALA A 8 11.12 -24.65 12.54
CA ALA A 8 10.93 -23.63 13.59
C ALA A 8 10.67 -24.24 14.97
N ALA A 9 9.96 -25.38 15.03
CA ALA A 9 9.73 -26.10 16.28
C ALA A 9 10.96 -26.89 16.79
N LYS A 10 11.98 -27.09 15.95
CA LYS A 10 13.16 -27.94 16.25
C LYS A 10 14.42 -27.14 16.54
N THR A 11 14.46 -25.85 16.20
CA THR A 11 15.67 -25.04 16.37
C THR A 11 15.34 -23.58 16.67
N PRO A 12 16.15 -22.90 17.51
CA PRO A 12 16.02 -21.46 17.76
C PRO A 12 16.78 -20.59 16.75
N TYR A 13 17.40 -21.17 15.72
CA TYR A 13 18.17 -20.39 14.74
C TYR A 13 17.27 -19.56 13.82
N PRO A 14 17.72 -18.37 13.37
CA PRO A 14 16.98 -17.55 12.42
C PRO A 14 16.67 -18.29 11.11
N LEU A 15 15.48 -18.06 10.57
CA LEU A 15 14.98 -18.69 9.34
C LEU A 15 14.86 -17.67 8.22
N HIS A 16 15.56 -17.93 7.12
CA HIS A 16 15.36 -17.23 5.87
C HIS A 16 14.20 -17.84 5.09
N LEU A 17 13.17 -17.03 4.81
CA LEU A 17 12.01 -17.44 4.03
C LEU A 17 12.14 -17.01 2.58
N GLY A 18 11.67 -17.87 1.68
CA GLY A 18 11.45 -17.49 0.31
C GLY A 18 10.65 -18.55 -0.43
N ILE A 19 10.03 -18.14 -1.52
CA ILE A 19 9.48 -19.07 -2.51
C ILE A 19 10.39 -19.00 -3.72
N THR A 20 11.12 -20.08 -3.97
CA THR A 20 11.94 -20.22 -5.18
C THR A 20 11.03 -20.34 -6.40
N GLU A 21 11.47 -19.79 -7.53
CA GLU A 21 10.79 -19.96 -8.83
C GLU A 21 9.32 -19.50 -8.82
N ALA A 22 9.02 -18.37 -8.15
CA ALA A 22 7.64 -17.92 -8.01
C ALA A 22 7.01 -17.55 -9.37
N GLY A 23 7.82 -17.11 -10.34
CA GLY A 23 7.41 -16.83 -11.72
C GLY A 23 7.40 -15.33 -12.05
N LEU A 24 6.67 -14.96 -13.11
CA LEU A 24 6.50 -13.57 -13.56
C LEU A 24 5.88 -12.67 -12.48
N PRO A 25 6.06 -11.33 -12.53
CA PRO A 25 5.72 -10.41 -11.43
C PRO A 25 4.37 -10.65 -10.76
N MET A 26 3.26 -10.63 -11.50
CA MET A 26 1.92 -10.77 -10.90
C MET A 26 1.73 -12.13 -10.23
N THR A 27 1.94 -13.22 -10.96
CA THR A 27 1.75 -14.58 -10.43
C THR A 27 2.76 -14.91 -9.33
N GLY A 28 4.00 -14.46 -9.48
CA GLY A 28 5.08 -14.68 -8.52
C GLY A 28 4.89 -13.87 -7.24
N ALA A 29 4.39 -12.64 -7.34
CA ALA A 29 4.05 -11.81 -6.17
C ALA A 29 2.91 -12.46 -5.38
N VAL A 30 1.83 -12.91 -6.05
CA VAL A 30 0.71 -13.59 -5.39
C VAL A 30 1.18 -14.88 -4.69
N ARG A 31 1.95 -15.73 -5.38
CA ARG A 31 2.49 -16.96 -4.76
C ARG A 31 3.36 -16.65 -3.55
N SER A 32 4.30 -15.72 -3.70
CA SER A 32 5.21 -15.29 -2.65
C SER A 32 4.45 -14.73 -1.45
N ALA A 33 3.49 -13.84 -1.67
CA ALA A 33 2.66 -13.25 -0.63
C ALA A 33 1.87 -14.30 0.15
N VAL A 34 1.28 -15.29 -0.52
CA VAL A 34 0.57 -16.38 0.14
C VAL A 34 1.52 -17.23 0.99
N GLY A 35 2.61 -17.75 0.42
CA GLY A 35 3.46 -18.70 1.15
C GLY A 35 4.34 -18.06 2.23
N ILE A 36 4.89 -16.87 1.97
CA ILE A 36 5.67 -16.11 2.96
C ILE A 36 4.72 -15.51 4.00
N GLY A 37 3.59 -14.95 3.58
CA GLY A 37 2.66 -14.27 4.48
C GLY A 37 2.06 -15.19 5.53
N ILE A 38 1.72 -16.43 5.18
CA ILE A 38 1.25 -17.44 6.15
C ILE A 38 2.29 -17.70 7.25
N LEU A 39 3.56 -17.88 6.86
CA LEU A 39 4.63 -18.16 7.82
C LEU A 39 4.92 -16.95 8.72
N LEU A 40 4.97 -15.75 8.14
CA LEU A 40 5.18 -14.51 8.88
C LEU A 40 4.04 -14.22 9.86
N TYR A 41 2.79 -14.47 9.46
CA TYR A 41 1.63 -14.32 10.35
C TYR A 41 1.69 -15.29 11.55
N GLU A 42 2.30 -16.46 11.37
CA GLU A 42 2.56 -17.43 12.44
C GLU A 42 3.79 -17.09 13.29
N GLY A 43 4.47 -15.96 13.03
CA GLY A 43 5.69 -15.56 13.72
C GLY A 43 6.94 -16.35 13.32
N ILE A 44 6.92 -16.99 12.15
CA ILE A 44 8.04 -17.75 11.61
C ILE A 44 8.73 -16.92 10.53
N GLY A 45 10.04 -16.70 10.65
CA GLY A 45 10.88 -16.04 9.64
C GLY A 45 11.53 -14.76 10.14
N ASP A 46 12.83 -14.64 9.89
CA ASP A 46 13.68 -13.53 10.37
C ASP A 46 14.18 -12.64 9.23
N THR A 47 14.23 -13.22 8.03
CA THR A 47 14.54 -12.52 6.78
C THR A 47 13.76 -13.17 5.64
N ILE A 48 13.39 -12.39 4.63
CA ILE A 48 12.63 -12.86 3.48
C ILE A 48 13.34 -12.53 2.17
N ARG A 49 13.11 -13.36 1.16
CA ARG A 49 13.41 -13.07 -0.24
C ARG A 49 12.22 -13.47 -1.11
N VAL A 50 11.77 -12.54 -1.94
CA VAL A 50 10.85 -12.82 -3.05
C VAL A 50 11.71 -13.20 -4.27
N SER A 51 11.33 -14.22 -5.04
CA SER A 51 12.08 -14.65 -6.22
C SER A 51 11.20 -14.57 -7.46
N LEU A 52 11.30 -13.47 -8.20
CA LEU A 52 10.51 -13.17 -9.40
C LEU A 52 11.36 -13.33 -10.65
N SER A 53 10.74 -13.75 -11.75
CA SER A 53 11.35 -13.71 -13.08
C SER A 53 11.22 -12.30 -13.68
N ALA A 54 11.88 -11.32 -13.06
CA ALA A 54 11.79 -9.89 -13.40
C ALA A 54 13.03 -9.10 -12.96
N ASN A 55 12.98 -7.77 -13.09
CA ASN A 55 14.00 -6.90 -12.52
C ASN A 55 14.04 -7.08 -10.98
N PRO A 56 15.21 -7.22 -10.34
CA PRO A 56 15.33 -7.40 -8.90
C PRO A 56 14.65 -6.30 -8.05
N CYS A 57 14.51 -5.08 -8.57
CA CYS A 57 13.76 -4.02 -7.90
C CYS A 57 12.31 -4.41 -7.62
N GLU A 58 11.67 -5.20 -8.50
CA GLU A 58 10.31 -5.71 -8.31
C GLU A 58 10.22 -6.70 -7.15
N GLU A 59 11.29 -7.49 -6.91
CA GLU A 59 11.37 -8.40 -5.77
C GLU A 59 11.39 -7.61 -4.45
N ILE A 60 12.15 -6.51 -4.42
CA ILE A 60 12.26 -5.62 -3.25
C ILE A 60 10.92 -4.95 -2.95
N ASN A 61 10.25 -4.39 -3.97
CA ASN A 61 8.94 -3.77 -3.82
C ASN A 61 7.91 -4.78 -3.26
N THR A 62 7.87 -5.98 -3.83
CA THR A 62 6.97 -7.06 -3.39
C THR A 62 7.27 -7.49 -1.95
N ALA A 63 8.55 -7.61 -1.57
CA ALA A 63 8.94 -8.00 -0.22
C ALA A 63 8.48 -6.96 0.82
N PHE A 64 8.68 -5.67 0.55
CA PHE A 64 8.19 -4.61 1.43
C PHE A 64 6.68 -4.55 1.48
N GLU A 65 5.97 -4.80 0.37
CA GLU A 65 4.51 -4.83 0.37
C GLU A 65 3.95 -5.96 1.25
N ILE A 66 4.51 -7.17 1.16
CA ILE A 66 4.13 -8.30 2.04
C ILE A 66 4.31 -7.93 3.52
N LEU A 67 5.44 -7.31 3.88
CA LEU A 67 5.72 -6.89 5.25
C LEU A 67 4.80 -5.76 5.71
N LYS A 68 4.46 -4.81 4.83
CA LYS A 68 3.52 -3.71 5.09
C LYS A 68 2.12 -4.24 5.35
N CYS A 69 1.61 -5.17 4.52
CA CYS A 69 0.29 -5.77 4.69
C CYS A 69 0.12 -6.51 6.03
N LEU A 70 1.20 -7.07 6.58
CA LEU A 70 1.23 -7.73 7.88
C LEU A 70 1.57 -6.80 9.05
N ASN A 71 1.76 -5.50 8.79
CA ASN A 71 2.22 -4.51 9.77
C ASN A 71 3.55 -4.88 10.46
N LEU A 72 4.42 -5.65 9.82
CA LEU A 72 5.70 -6.09 10.38
C LEU A 72 6.82 -5.09 10.10
N ARG A 73 6.78 -4.42 8.95
CA ARG A 73 7.73 -3.38 8.59
C ARG A 73 7.07 -2.38 7.66
N GLN A 74 7.25 -1.10 7.93
CA GLN A 74 6.81 -0.01 7.07
C GLN A 74 7.99 0.48 6.23
N TYR A 75 7.74 0.79 4.96
CA TYR A 75 8.73 1.37 4.05
C TYR A 75 8.04 2.15 2.94
N GLY A 76 8.49 3.39 2.74
CA GLY A 76 7.86 4.31 1.81
C GLY A 76 6.40 4.59 2.18
N PRO A 77 5.67 5.29 1.31
CA PRO A 77 4.30 5.62 1.58
C PRO A 77 3.37 4.45 1.21
N THR A 78 2.17 4.46 1.77
CA THR A 78 1.11 3.49 1.49
C THR A 78 -0.11 4.22 0.95
N LEU A 79 -0.52 3.89 -0.27
CA LEU A 79 -1.76 4.39 -0.86
C LEU A 79 -2.93 3.50 -0.44
N VAL A 80 -3.98 4.11 0.07
CA VAL A 80 -5.28 3.47 0.33
C VAL A 80 -6.29 4.14 -0.59
N SER A 81 -6.80 3.40 -1.57
CA SER A 81 -7.74 3.92 -2.55
C SER A 81 -9.10 3.23 -2.48
N CYS A 82 -10.15 3.99 -2.74
CA CYS A 82 -11.48 3.44 -2.96
C CYS A 82 -11.50 2.68 -4.31
N PRO A 83 -12.07 1.47 -4.39
CA PRO A 83 -12.14 0.71 -5.65
C PRO A 83 -13.05 1.36 -6.71
N GLY A 84 -13.76 2.43 -6.35
CA GLY A 84 -14.81 3.03 -7.14
C GLY A 84 -16.16 2.33 -6.94
N CYS A 85 -17.25 3.08 -7.09
CA CYS A 85 -18.62 2.55 -7.05
C CYS A 85 -19.57 3.51 -7.80
N GLY A 86 -20.87 3.21 -7.85
CA GLY A 86 -21.87 4.10 -8.46
C GLY A 86 -22.03 5.47 -7.80
N ARG A 87 -21.33 5.73 -6.69
CA ARG A 87 -21.25 7.05 -6.03
C ARG A 87 -20.01 7.84 -6.43
N SER A 88 -19.08 7.24 -7.16
CA SER A 88 -17.90 7.93 -7.65
C SER A 88 -18.31 8.93 -8.72
N GLU A 89 -18.05 10.20 -8.47
CA GLU A 89 -18.41 11.29 -9.39
C GLU A 89 -17.25 11.69 -10.32
N ILE A 90 -16.08 11.07 -10.14
CA ILE A 90 -14.84 11.33 -10.88
C ILE A 90 -14.13 10.02 -11.24
N ASP A 91 -13.12 10.12 -12.10
CA ASP A 91 -12.18 9.02 -12.34
C ASP A 91 -11.24 8.81 -11.14
N ILE A 92 -11.72 8.04 -10.17
CA ILE A 92 -10.97 7.74 -8.96
C ILE A 92 -9.78 6.81 -9.21
N ILE A 93 -9.88 5.95 -10.23
CA ILE A 93 -8.84 4.98 -10.58
C ILE A 93 -7.65 5.73 -11.17
N GLY A 94 -7.89 6.58 -12.17
CA GLY A 94 -6.84 7.42 -12.76
C GLY A 94 -6.18 8.36 -11.76
N LEU A 95 -6.95 8.93 -10.81
CA LEU A 95 -6.39 9.73 -9.72
C LEU A 95 -5.50 8.88 -8.80
N ALA A 96 -5.95 7.68 -8.40
CA ALA A 96 -5.18 6.79 -7.54
C ALA A 96 -3.88 6.34 -8.22
N GLU A 97 -3.91 5.98 -9.50
CA GLU A 97 -2.73 5.63 -10.30
C GLU A 97 -1.74 6.81 -10.38
N SER A 98 -2.24 8.03 -10.61
CA SER A 98 -1.40 9.23 -10.66
C SER A 98 -0.74 9.51 -9.32
N VAL A 99 -1.49 9.36 -8.22
CA VAL A 99 -0.97 9.51 -6.86
C VAL A 99 0.09 8.45 -6.56
N GLU A 100 -0.14 7.18 -6.92
CA GLU A 100 0.84 6.11 -6.75
C GLU A 100 2.14 6.40 -7.51
N GLN A 101 2.05 6.95 -8.73
CA GLN A 101 3.22 7.33 -9.51
C GLN A 101 4.01 8.47 -8.87
N GLU A 102 3.35 9.55 -8.44
CA GLU A 102 4.01 10.69 -7.77
C GLU A 102 4.63 10.31 -6.42
N MET A 103 4.09 9.29 -5.77
CA MET A 103 4.62 8.77 -4.51
C MET A 103 5.89 7.92 -4.69
N ARG A 104 6.25 7.54 -5.93
CA ARG A 104 7.47 6.76 -6.20
C ARG A 104 8.71 7.57 -5.82
N GLY A 105 9.54 7.01 -4.95
CA GLY A 105 10.77 7.65 -4.47
C GLY A 105 10.62 8.38 -3.14
N ILE A 106 9.40 8.57 -2.64
CA ILE A 106 9.18 9.01 -1.26
C ILE A 106 9.57 7.88 -0.32
N GLN A 107 10.48 8.15 0.61
CA GLN A 107 10.93 7.17 1.62
C GLN A 107 10.17 7.30 2.95
N LYS A 108 9.45 8.41 3.13
CA LYS A 108 8.68 8.68 4.34
C LYS A 108 7.56 7.65 4.49
N THR A 109 7.41 7.12 5.69
CA THR A 109 6.30 6.24 6.05
C THR A 109 5.07 7.09 6.33
N ILE A 110 4.23 7.25 5.32
CA ILE A 110 2.98 8.00 5.38
C ILE A 110 1.87 7.20 4.71
N LYS A 111 0.66 7.25 5.26
CA LYS A 111 -0.52 6.65 4.63
C LYS A 111 -1.33 7.75 3.94
N VAL A 112 -1.51 7.60 2.64
CA VAL A 112 -2.22 8.54 1.76
C VAL A 112 -3.53 7.90 1.32
N ALA A 113 -4.66 8.60 1.49
CA ALA A 113 -5.98 8.10 1.11
C ALA A 113 -6.56 8.83 -0.11
N VAL A 114 -7.12 8.08 -1.05
CA VAL A 114 -7.80 8.59 -2.26
C VAL A 114 -9.20 8.00 -2.35
N MET A 115 -10.21 8.80 -2.04
CA MET A 115 -11.58 8.34 -1.85
C MET A 115 -12.53 8.93 -2.89
N GLY A 116 -13.38 8.07 -3.47
CA GLY A 116 -14.25 8.43 -4.60
C GLY A 116 -15.53 9.18 -4.22
N CYS A 117 -15.85 9.29 -2.92
CA CYS A 117 -17.02 10.03 -2.46
C CYS A 117 -16.78 10.68 -1.09
N VAL A 118 -17.44 11.81 -0.84
CA VAL A 118 -17.39 12.51 0.46
C VAL A 118 -18.22 11.84 1.56
N VAL A 119 -19.02 10.82 1.22
CA VAL A 119 -19.93 10.16 2.18
C VAL A 119 -19.17 9.17 3.07
N ASN A 120 -18.56 8.16 2.46
CA ASN A 120 -17.78 7.16 3.19
C ASN A 120 -16.29 7.50 3.23
N GLY A 121 -15.82 8.31 2.28
CA GLY A 121 -14.40 8.65 2.14
C GLY A 121 -13.73 9.16 3.43
N PRO A 122 -14.34 10.10 4.19
CA PRO A 122 -13.75 10.57 5.45
C PRO A 122 -13.61 9.46 6.50
N GLY A 123 -14.56 8.51 6.55
CA GLY A 123 -14.52 7.38 7.48
C GLY A 123 -13.48 6.34 7.05
N GLU A 124 -13.44 6.00 5.76
CA GLU A 124 -12.47 5.06 5.15
C GLU A 124 -11.03 5.60 5.22
N ALA A 125 -10.86 6.94 5.23
CA ALA A 125 -9.57 7.62 5.30
C ALA A 125 -9.13 7.98 6.74
N LYS A 126 -9.87 7.59 7.77
CA LYS A 126 -9.61 8.04 9.15
C LYS A 126 -8.22 7.62 9.65
N ASP A 127 -7.75 6.45 9.23
CA ASP A 127 -6.45 5.90 9.61
C ASP A 127 -5.31 6.41 8.70
N ALA A 128 -5.61 7.25 7.71
CA ALA A 128 -4.61 7.87 6.85
C ALA A 128 -4.06 9.17 7.46
N ASP A 129 -2.77 9.43 7.23
CA ASP A 129 -2.12 10.66 7.66
C ASP A 129 -2.67 11.86 6.89
N VAL A 130 -2.86 11.67 5.58
CA VAL A 130 -3.42 12.65 4.65
C VAL A 130 -4.33 11.93 3.65
N GLY A 131 -5.37 12.59 3.18
CA GLY A 131 -6.21 12.03 2.13
C GLY A 131 -7.13 13.02 1.48
N ILE A 132 -7.74 12.60 0.39
CA ILE A 132 -8.70 13.37 -0.39
C ILE A 132 -9.99 12.58 -0.57
N ALA A 133 -11.13 13.22 -0.35
CA ALA A 133 -12.44 12.66 -0.71
C ALA A 133 -13.05 13.52 -1.81
N CYS A 134 -13.16 12.92 -2.99
CA CYS A 134 -13.56 13.60 -4.20
C CYS A 134 -15.09 13.61 -4.37
N GLY A 135 -15.59 14.69 -4.96
CA GLY A 135 -16.91 14.82 -5.52
C GLY A 135 -16.83 15.63 -6.82
N LYS A 136 -17.97 15.84 -7.46
CA LYS A 136 -18.03 16.51 -8.75
C LYS A 136 -17.49 17.94 -8.66
N GLY A 137 -16.36 18.21 -9.33
CA GLY A 137 -15.71 19.52 -9.38
C GLY A 137 -15.13 20.04 -8.06
N LYS A 138 -15.20 19.29 -6.95
CA LYS A 138 -14.59 19.67 -5.66
C LYS A 138 -14.17 18.47 -4.84
N ALA A 139 -13.15 18.62 -4.01
CA ALA A 139 -12.71 17.57 -3.10
C ALA A 139 -12.40 18.13 -1.72
N ALA A 140 -12.71 17.36 -0.68
CA ALA A 140 -12.30 17.68 0.67
C ALA A 140 -10.91 17.07 0.92
N LEU A 141 -9.99 17.88 1.45
CA LEU A 141 -8.66 17.44 1.87
C LEU A 141 -8.70 17.19 3.37
N PHE A 142 -8.16 16.06 3.80
CA PHE A 142 -8.16 15.60 5.19
C PHE A 142 -6.73 15.36 5.67
N ARG A 143 -6.49 15.64 6.94
CA ARG A 143 -5.27 15.28 7.66
C ARG A 143 -5.65 14.68 9.01
N LYS A 144 -5.21 13.45 9.29
CA LYS A 144 -5.53 12.69 10.52
C LYS A 144 -7.02 12.72 10.87
N GLY A 145 -7.87 12.52 9.87
CA GLY A 145 -9.34 12.53 10.00
C GLY A 145 -10.03 13.90 10.09
N ASN A 146 -9.29 15.01 10.08
CA ASN A 146 -9.88 16.37 10.09
C ASN A 146 -9.84 17.00 8.70
N VAL A 147 -10.93 17.67 8.29
CA VAL A 147 -10.97 18.46 7.03
C VAL A 147 -10.06 19.68 7.21
N VAL A 148 -9.02 19.78 6.39
CA VAL A 148 -8.09 20.92 6.38
C VAL A 148 -8.40 21.94 5.29
N GLY A 149 -9.18 21.55 4.27
CA GLY A 149 -9.55 22.44 3.19
C GLY A 149 -10.45 21.78 2.15
N THR A 150 -10.95 22.59 1.23
CA THR A 150 -11.68 22.13 0.04
C THR A 150 -10.94 22.61 -1.20
N ILE A 151 -10.72 21.70 -2.14
CA ILE A 151 -10.05 21.94 -3.41
C ILE A 151 -11.14 22.05 -4.49
N ALA A 152 -11.10 23.09 -5.31
CA ALA A 152 -12.00 23.27 -6.45
C ALA A 152 -11.28 22.90 -7.76
N GLY A 153 -12.00 22.23 -8.65
CA GLY A 153 -11.49 21.78 -9.95
C GLY A 153 -10.67 20.50 -9.85
N GLU A 154 -11.07 19.47 -10.60
CA GLU A 154 -10.47 18.13 -10.57
C GLU A 154 -8.99 18.12 -10.98
N ALA A 155 -8.59 19.04 -11.87
CA ALA A 155 -7.19 19.23 -12.28
C ALA A 155 -6.25 19.59 -11.13
N ASN A 156 -6.77 20.12 -10.01
CA ASN A 156 -5.99 20.53 -8.86
C ASN A 156 -5.89 19.45 -7.77
N PHE A 157 -6.59 18.32 -7.91
CA PHE A 157 -6.69 17.32 -6.85
C PHE A 157 -5.34 16.66 -6.54
N LEU A 158 -4.62 16.24 -7.58
CA LEU A 158 -3.32 15.60 -7.46
C LEU A 158 -2.30 16.55 -6.81
N SER A 159 -2.13 17.75 -7.37
CA SER A 159 -1.13 18.72 -6.90
C SER A 159 -1.39 19.16 -5.46
N ALA A 160 -2.66 19.37 -5.09
CA ALA A 160 -3.02 19.73 -3.73
C ALA A 160 -2.75 18.60 -2.72
N LEU A 161 -3.05 17.35 -3.08
CA LEU A 161 -2.74 16.19 -2.24
C LEU A 161 -1.23 16.01 -2.06
N MET A 162 -0.46 16.09 -3.15
CA MET A 162 1.00 15.94 -3.11
C MET A 162 1.69 17.06 -2.32
N THR A 163 1.21 18.30 -2.44
CA THR A 163 1.69 19.42 -1.59
C THR A 163 1.52 19.11 -0.10
N GLU A 164 0.42 18.45 0.26
CA GLU A 164 0.14 18.12 1.66
C GLU A 164 0.93 16.89 2.14
N VAL A 165 1.23 15.97 1.23
CA VAL A 165 2.16 14.84 1.44
C VAL A 165 3.58 15.34 1.71
N GLU A 166 4.09 16.32 0.95
CA GLU A 166 5.45 16.86 1.13
C GLU A 166 5.66 17.57 2.47
N ARG A 167 4.59 18.16 3.02
CA ARG A 167 4.60 18.87 4.31
C ARG A 167 4.74 17.96 5.53
N LEU A 168 4.48 16.66 5.37
CA LEU A 168 4.67 15.62 6.39
C LEU A 168 6.04 14.98 6.17
#